data_AF-A0A4S2AN07-F1
#
_entry.id   AF-A0A4S2AN07-F1
#
_cell.length_a   1.000
_cell.length_b   1.000
_cell.length_c   1.000
_cell.angle_alpha   90.00
_cell.angle_beta   90.00
_cell.angle_gamma   90.00
#
_symmetry.space_group_name_H-M   'P 1'
#
loop_
_entity.id
_entity.type
_entity.pdbx_description
1 polymer ?
#
loop_
_entity_poly.entity_id
_entity_poly.type
_entity_poly.pdbx_seq_one_letter_code
_entity_poly.pdbx_strand_id
1 'polypeptide(L)'
;MKQLMFIVLLLLSLLPLRTQNDYYIRQAQSYQREAEYYTKQALRYEREVDYYNRQAQGYLREADYYSKRKDYNKMKTFQQRAKNVINKAEDYARKAKRARERARDCVIKAEYVLKKAK
;
A
#
# COMPACT_ATOMS: atom_id res chain seq x y z
N MET A 1 -15.69 3.91 -2.57
CA MET A 1 -14.60 4.92 -2.47
C MET A 1 -15.11 6.34 -2.32
N LYS A 2 -16.10 6.80 -3.10
CA LYS A 2 -16.65 8.18 -2.98
C LYS A 2 -17.50 8.39 -1.72
N GLN A 3 -18.24 7.37 -1.27
CA GLN A 3 -19.13 7.43 -0.09
C GLN A 3 -18.39 7.64 1.24
N LEU A 4 -17.19 7.08 1.41
CA LEU A 4 -16.40 7.22 2.65
C LEU A 4 -15.82 8.63 2.84
N MET A 5 -15.54 9.34 1.75
CA MET A 5 -14.99 10.70 1.78
C MET A 5 -16.03 11.73 2.27
N PHE A 6 -17.32 11.52 1.99
CA PHE A 6 -18.39 12.42 2.44
C PHE A 6 -18.66 12.33 3.95
N ILE A 7 -18.49 11.15 4.55
CA ILE A 7 -18.71 10.95 5.99
C ILE A 7 -17.66 11.69 6.82
N VAL A 8 -16.41 11.75 6.32
CA VAL A 8 -15.29 12.48 6.96
C VAL A 8 -15.53 13.99 6.94
N LEU A 9 -16.18 14.52 5.90
CA LEU A 9 -16.43 15.96 5.77
C LEU A 9 -17.61 16.44 6.64
N LEU A 10 -18.64 15.61 6.82
CA LEU A 10 -19.88 16.00 7.49
C LEU A 10 -19.73 16.12 9.02
N LEU A 11 -18.80 15.34 9.60
CA LEU A 11 -18.48 15.36 11.03
C LEU A 11 -17.71 16.61 11.49
N LEU A 12 -17.27 17.46 10.57
CA LEU A 12 -16.46 18.65 10.85
C LEU A 12 -17.28 19.88 11.26
N SER A 13 -18.61 19.86 11.10
CA SER A 13 -19.44 21.08 11.16
C SER A 13 -20.02 21.44 12.53
N LEU A 14 -19.93 20.56 13.53
CA LEU A 14 -20.55 20.77 14.83
C LEU A 14 -19.57 20.36 15.94
N LEU A 15 -18.90 21.35 16.55
CA LEU A 15 -18.86 21.57 18.01
C LEU A 15 -17.67 22.47 18.42
N PRO A 16 -17.90 23.57 19.16
CA PRO A 16 -16.88 24.27 19.91
C PRO A 16 -16.77 23.69 21.33
N LEU A 17 -15.53 23.55 21.86
CA LEU A 17 -15.09 23.64 23.28
C LEU A 17 -14.10 22.55 23.78
N ARG A 18 -13.16 23.04 24.60
CA ARG A 18 -12.30 22.40 25.63
C ARG A 18 -10.83 22.15 25.22
N THR A 19 -9.91 22.80 25.93
CA THR A 19 -8.43 22.71 25.75
C THR A 19 -7.85 21.32 26.02
N GLN A 20 -8.49 20.47 26.84
CA GLN A 20 -8.12 19.05 26.98
C GLN A 20 -8.57 18.21 25.78
N ASN A 21 -9.68 18.60 25.15
CA ASN A 21 -10.14 18.08 23.87
C ASN A 21 -9.12 18.44 22.77
N ASP A 22 -8.55 19.65 22.81
CA ASP A 22 -7.55 20.09 21.84
C ASP A 22 -6.31 19.18 21.83
N TYR A 23 -5.81 18.73 22.99
CA TYR A 23 -4.69 17.77 23.04
C TYR A 23 -5.04 16.44 22.34
N TYR A 24 -6.15 15.81 22.72
CA TYR A 24 -6.54 14.51 22.15
C TYR A 24 -6.95 14.62 20.67
N ILE A 25 -7.55 15.73 20.26
CA ILE A 25 -7.88 16.03 18.86
C ILE A 25 -6.59 16.19 18.05
N ARG A 26 -5.61 16.97 18.52
CA ARG A 26 -4.31 17.13 17.84
C ARG A 26 -3.56 15.81 17.75
N GLN A 27 -3.60 14.99 18.80
CA GLN A 27 -2.97 13.67 18.80
C GLN A 27 -3.64 12.72 17.80
N ALA A 28 -4.98 12.70 17.73
CA ALA A 28 -5.72 11.93 16.74
C ALA A 28 -5.40 12.40 15.30
N GLN A 29 -5.33 13.71 15.06
CA GLN A 29 -4.91 14.28 13.77
C GLN A 29 -3.49 13.88 13.38
N SER A 30 -2.58 13.75 14.35
CA SER A 30 -1.22 13.26 14.11
C SER A 30 -1.24 11.80 13.61
N TYR A 31 -2.00 10.93 14.28
CA TYR A 31 -2.15 9.54 13.84
C TYR A 31 -2.86 9.42 12.49
N GLN A 32 -3.82 10.29 12.18
CA GLN A 32 -4.42 10.35 10.85
C GLN A 32 -3.41 10.69 9.76
N ARG A 33 -2.56 11.71 9.98
CA ARG A 33 -1.46 12.06 9.05
C ARG A 33 -0.48 10.89 8.84
N GLU A 34 -0.17 10.18 9.92
CA GLU A 34 0.69 8.99 9.84
C GLU A 34 0.02 7.83 9.06
N ALA A 35 -1.29 7.61 9.26
CA ALA A 35 -2.05 6.64 8.51
C ALA A 35 -2.09 6.96 7.00
N GLU A 36 -2.28 8.24 6.65
CA GLU A 36 -2.21 8.71 5.27
C GLU A 36 -0.84 8.48 4.64
N TYR A 37 0.23 8.76 5.38
CA TYR A 37 1.60 8.52 4.94
C TYR A 37 1.82 7.04 4.59
N TYR A 38 1.48 6.12 5.51
CA TYR A 38 1.63 4.69 5.26
C TYR A 38 0.71 4.18 4.16
N THR A 39 -0.48 4.76 3.99
CA THR A 39 -1.39 4.45 2.88
C THR A 39 -0.76 4.84 1.54
N LYS A 40 -0.19 6.04 1.42
CA LYS A 40 0.55 6.47 0.21
C LYS A 40 1.75 5.57 -0.05
N GLN A 41 2.45 5.15 0.99
CA GLN A 41 3.59 4.23 0.88
C GLN A 41 3.15 2.84 0.37
N ALA A 42 2.04 2.30 0.86
CA ALA A 42 1.48 1.05 0.36
C ALA A 42 1.13 1.13 -1.13
N LEU A 43 0.44 2.19 -1.55
CA LEU A 43 0.09 2.43 -2.94
C LEU A 43 1.33 2.54 -3.84
N ARG A 44 2.42 3.14 -3.36
CA ARG A 44 3.69 3.17 -4.11
C ARG A 44 4.25 1.77 -4.30
N TYR A 45 4.28 0.95 -3.25
CA TYR A 45 4.75 -0.43 -3.36
C TYR A 45 3.87 -1.29 -4.27
N GLU A 46 2.55 -1.08 -4.28
CA GLU A 46 1.65 -1.76 -5.21
C GLU A 46 1.96 -1.44 -6.68
N ARG A 47 2.32 -0.18 -6.99
CA ARG A 47 2.78 0.18 -8.34
C ARG A 47 4.08 -0.53 -8.71
N GLU A 48 4.99 -0.74 -7.76
CA GLU A 48 6.20 -1.53 -7.99
C GLU A 48 5.86 -3.00 -8.27
N VAL A 49 4.90 -3.58 -7.53
CA VAL A 49 4.38 -4.94 -7.80
C VAL A 49 3.88 -5.03 -9.24
N ASP A 50 3.04 -4.10 -9.67
CA ASP A 50 2.51 -4.06 -11.03
C ASP A 50 3.62 -3.94 -12.09
N TYR A 51 4.63 -3.10 -11.82
CA TYR A 51 5.77 -2.94 -12.70
C TYR A 51 6.55 -4.26 -12.88
N TYR A 52 6.92 -4.92 -11.79
CA TYR A 52 7.66 -6.18 -11.86
C TYR A 52 6.83 -7.32 -12.44
N ASN A 53 5.52 -7.35 -12.20
CA ASN A 53 4.62 -8.31 -12.83
C ASN A 53 4.57 -8.14 -14.36
N ARG A 54 4.52 -6.91 -14.87
CA ARG A 54 4.61 -6.67 -16.33
C ARG A 54 5.96 -7.10 -16.90
N GLN A 55 7.06 -6.85 -16.18
CA GLN A 55 8.37 -7.34 -16.59
C GLN A 55 8.42 -8.88 -16.63
N ALA A 56 7.84 -9.55 -15.62
CA ALA A 56 7.76 -11.00 -15.56
C ALA A 56 7.03 -11.56 -16.79
N GLN A 57 5.87 -10.98 -17.13
CA GLN A 57 5.12 -11.35 -18.32
C GLN A 57 5.95 -11.18 -19.61
N GLY A 58 6.71 -10.08 -19.72
CA GLY A 58 7.63 -9.87 -20.84
C GLY A 58 8.67 -10.99 -20.97
N TYR A 59 9.34 -11.34 -19.87
CA TYR A 59 10.32 -12.43 -19.88
C TYR A 59 9.71 -13.81 -20.14
N LEU A 60 8.49 -14.07 -19.67
CA LEU A 60 7.79 -15.32 -19.98
C LEU A 60 7.43 -15.43 -21.47
N ARG A 61 7.07 -14.32 -22.12
CA ARG A 61 6.85 -14.29 -23.58
C ARG A 61 8.14 -14.57 -24.35
N GLU A 62 9.26 -13.99 -23.93
CA GLU A 62 10.57 -14.29 -24.52
C GLU A 62 10.95 -15.76 -24.32
N ALA A 63 10.73 -16.31 -23.13
CA ALA A 63 10.97 -17.72 -22.87
C ALA A 63 10.14 -18.63 -23.81
N ASP A 64 8.84 -18.35 -23.97
CA ASP A 64 7.96 -19.07 -24.90
C ASP A 64 8.44 -18.94 -26.36
N TYR A 65 8.85 -17.73 -26.77
CA TYR A 65 9.41 -17.48 -28.10
C TYR A 65 10.63 -18.37 -28.40
N TYR A 66 11.60 -18.43 -27.48
CA TYR A 66 12.79 -19.25 -27.67
C TYR A 66 12.51 -20.75 -27.52
N SER A 67 11.53 -21.14 -26.68
CA SER A 67 11.05 -22.52 -26.57
C SER A 67 10.54 -23.05 -27.91
N LYS A 68 9.68 -22.27 -28.60
CA LYS A 68 9.15 -22.63 -29.93
C LYS A 68 10.23 -22.81 -31.00
N ARG A 69 11.37 -22.11 -30.84
CA ARG A 69 12.54 -22.20 -31.73
C ARG A 69 13.55 -23.27 -31.30
N LYS A 70 13.24 -24.04 -30.25
CA LYS A 70 14.12 -25.06 -29.64
C LYS A 70 15.46 -24.49 -29.14
N ASP A 71 15.53 -23.18 -28.86
CA ASP A 71 16.67 -22.54 -28.20
C ASP A 71 16.47 -22.58 -26.68
N TYR A 72 16.74 -23.77 -26.11
CA TYR A 72 16.50 -24.02 -24.69
C TYR A 72 17.43 -23.24 -23.76
N ASN A 73 18.61 -22.82 -24.23
CA ASN A 73 19.55 -22.02 -23.44
C ASN A 73 18.99 -20.61 -23.21
N LYS A 74 18.50 -19.96 -24.28
CA LYS A 74 17.84 -18.65 -24.13
C LYS A 74 16.52 -18.77 -23.38
N MET A 75 15.71 -19.79 -23.66
CA MET A 75 14.49 -20.06 -22.90
C MET A 75 14.77 -20.10 -21.39
N LYS A 76 15.73 -20.92 -20.93
CA LYS A 76 16.09 -21.03 -19.50
C LYS A 76 16.57 -19.70 -18.92
N THR A 77 17.33 -18.92 -19.69
CA THR A 77 17.79 -17.59 -19.28
C THR A 77 16.61 -16.65 -19.01
N PHE A 78 15.62 -16.62 -19.91
CA PHE A 78 14.43 -15.79 -19.75
C PHE A 78 13.51 -16.30 -18.63
N GLN A 79 13.37 -17.61 -18.45
CA GLN A 79 12.67 -18.18 -17.29
C GLN A 79 13.32 -17.75 -15.96
N GLN A 80 14.65 -17.78 -15.88
CA GLN A 80 15.36 -17.34 -14.68
C GLN A 80 15.19 -15.84 -14.43
N ARG A 81 15.22 -15.02 -15.49
CA ARG A 81 14.92 -13.58 -15.38
C ARG A 81 13.50 -13.33 -14.90
N ALA A 82 12.51 -14.06 -15.43
CA ALA A 82 11.13 -13.99 -14.97
C ALA A 82 11.01 -14.33 -13.48
N LYS A 83 11.63 -15.43 -13.03
CA LYS A 83 11.66 -15.81 -11.61
C LYS A 83 12.25 -14.71 -10.74
N ASN A 84 13.36 -14.10 -11.16
CA ASN A 84 14.01 -13.04 -10.39
C ASN A 84 13.11 -11.81 -10.21
N VAL A 85 12.36 -11.40 -11.24
CA VAL A 85 11.44 -10.24 -11.12
C VAL A 85 10.15 -10.61 -10.37
N ILE A 86 9.67 -11.85 -10.45
CA ILE A 86 8.56 -12.34 -9.62
C ILE A 86 8.93 -12.24 -8.14
N ASN A 87 10.13 -12.69 -7.75
CA ASN A 87 10.62 -12.55 -6.37
C ASN A 87 10.66 -11.09 -5.91
N LYS A 88 11.01 -10.14 -6.81
CA LYS A 88 10.96 -8.71 -6.51
C LYS A 88 9.52 -8.22 -6.32
N ALA A 89 8.59 -8.64 -7.18
CA ALA A 89 7.17 -8.33 -7.03
C ALA A 89 6.64 -8.83 -5.67
N GLU A 90 6.99 -10.05 -5.26
CA GLU A 90 6.61 -10.61 -3.96
C GLU A 90 7.19 -9.82 -2.78
N ASP A 91 8.44 -9.34 -2.88
CA ASP A 91 9.04 -8.47 -1.87
C ASP A 91 8.28 -7.15 -1.73
N TYR A 92 7.93 -6.51 -2.85
CA TYR A 92 7.13 -5.29 -2.84
C TYR A 92 5.70 -5.53 -2.35
N ALA A 93 5.10 -6.69 -2.65
CA ALA A 93 3.79 -7.05 -2.13
C ALA A 93 3.82 -7.19 -0.59
N ARG A 94 4.88 -7.80 -0.04
CA ARG A 94 5.10 -7.87 1.42
C ARG A 94 5.27 -6.48 2.02
N LYS A 95 6.02 -5.59 1.38
CA LYS A 95 6.18 -4.19 1.82
C LYS A 95 4.87 -3.41 1.79
N ALA A 96 4.07 -3.57 0.73
CA ALA A 96 2.74 -2.97 0.61
C ALA A 96 1.82 -3.43 1.76
N LYS A 97 1.79 -4.75 2.04
CA LYS A 97 1.02 -5.32 3.13
C LYS A 97 1.42 -4.72 4.49
N ARG A 98 2.71 -4.68 4.80
CA ARG A 98 3.22 -4.09 6.05
C ARG A 98 2.87 -2.60 6.17
N ALA A 99 2.94 -1.85 5.07
CA ALA A 99 2.54 -0.44 5.08
C ALA A 99 1.03 -0.28 5.35
N ARG A 100 0.18 -1.12 4.76
CA ARG A 100 -1.27 -1.13 5.05
C ARG A 100 -1.56 -1.50 6.51
N GLU A 101 -0.84 -2.46 7.08
CA GLU A 101 -0.96 -2.83 8.49
C GLU A 101 -0.64 -1.63 9.39
N ARG A 102 0.49 -0.95 9.16
CA ARG A 102 0.84 0.27 9.90
C ARG A 102 -0.20 1.38 9.76
N ALA A 103 -0.74 1.58 8.55
CA ALA A 103 -1.79 2.56 8.34
C ALA A 103 -3.03 2.25 9.19
N ARG A 104 -3.44 0.97 9.27
CA ARG A 104 -4.56 0.52 10.11
C ARG A 104 -4.26 0.74 11.59
N ASP A 105 -3.06 0.41 12.04
CA ASP A 105 -2.66 0.62 13.45
C ASP A 105 -2.75 2.10 13.82
N CYS A 106 -2.33 3.01 12.93
CA CYS A 106 -2.48 4.45 13.12
C CYS A 106 -3.96 4.86 13.22
N VAL A 107 -4.83 4.33 12.36
CA VAL A 107 -6.29 4.60 12.43
C VAL A 107 -6.87 4.13 13.78
N ILE A 108 -6.55 2.91 14.22
CA ILE A 108 -7.01 2.36 15.50
C ILE A 108 -6.55 3.25 16.66
N LYS A 109 -5.29 3.72 16.64
CA LYS A 109 -4.77 4.65 17.66
C LYS A 109 -5.50 5.98 17.64
N ALA A 110 -5.78 6.54 16.45
CA ALA A 110 -6.57 7.77 16.32
C ALA A 110 -7.97 7.62 16.94
N GLU A 111 -8.67 6.53 16.62
CA GLU A 111 -9.99 6.22 17.17
C GLU A 111 -9.96 6.06 18.69
N TYR A 112 -8.97 5.35 19.23
CA TYR A 112 -8.79 5.15 20.66
C TYR A 112 -8.60 6.49 21.39
N VAL A 113 -7.78 7.38 20.85
CA VAL A 113 -7.53 8.70 21.43
C VAL A 113 -8.78 9.58 21.35
N LEU A 114 -9.52 9.55 20.23
CA LEU A 114 -10.79 10.27 20.11
C LEU A 114 -11.85 9.78 21.10
N LYS A 115 -11.87 8.49 21.43
CA LYS A 115 -12.77 7.95 22.47
C LYS A 115 -12.45 8.50 23.86
N LYS A 116 -11.17 8.79 24.16
CA LYS A 116 -10.75 9.42 25.43
C LYS A 116 -11.05 10.93 25.50
N ALA A 117 -11.32 11.55 24.36
CA ALA A 117 -11.65 12.96 24.26
C ALA A 117 -13.14 13.25 24.57
N LYS A 118 -13.98 12.20 24.57
CA LYS A 118 -15.40 12.23 24.94
C LYS A 118 -15.57 12.00 26.44
#